data_AF-A0A848LW30-F1
#
_entry.id   AF-A0A848LW30-F1
#
_cell.length_a   1.000
_cell.length_b   1.000
_cell.length_c   1.000
_cell.angle_alpha   90.00
_cell.angle_beta   90.00
_cell.angle_gamma   90.00
#
_symmetry.space_group_name_H-M   'P 1'
#
loop_
_entity.id
_entity.type
_entity.pdbx_description
1 polymer ?
#
loop_
_entity_poly.entity_id
_entity_poly.type
_entity_poly.pdbx_seq_one_letter_code
_entity_poly.pdbx_strand_id
1 'polypeptide(L)'
;MASLLDTLAQERLLKDRDAAAEVVRRGEPPHVSLLRLCDAGLLQGGLAVGHGVRADELVGPLTTAMGGSARRFKVVDVRERPVMELHVLTGDLSERWEVEDLSALVHNLNSLYRDAPDVRAIAELGEWEDALQLWCVDKRTLPRLLRQPFFAPRNVRALTPSDDR
;
A
#
# COMPACT_ATOMS: atom_id res chain seq x y z
N MET A 1 -5.81 -22.93 12.92
CA MET A 1 -5.28 -21.72 12.24
C MET A 1 -6.47 -20.96 11.68
N ALA A 2 -6.61 -19.67 11.97
CA ALA A 2 -7.67 -18.86 11.37
C ALA A 2 -7.46 -18.82 9.85
N SER A 3 -8.53 -18.93 9.06
CA SER A 3 -8.42 -18.79 7.61
C SER A 3 -8.00 -17.35 7.25
N LEU A 4 -7.46 -17.16 6.04
CA LEU A 4 -7.19 -15.83 5.47
C LEU A 4 -8.40 -14.91 5.66
N LEU A 5 -9.57 -15.37 5.22
CA LEU A 5 -10.82 -14.59 5.25
C LEU A 5 -11.27 -14.27 6.67
N ASP A 6 -11.11 -15.19 7.63
CA ASP A 6 -11.45 -14.92 9.03
C ASP A 6 -10.55 -13.83 9.61
N THR A 7 -9.25 -13.88 9.32
CA THR A 7 -8.28 -12.88 9.80
C THR A 7 -8.58 -11.51 9.19
N LEU A 8 -8.80 -11.45 7.88
CA LEU A 8 -9.14 -10.19 7.20
C LEU A 8 -10.49 -9.64 7.66
N ALA A 9 -11.50 -10.48 7.87
CA ALA A 9 -12.80 -10.06 8.38
C ALA A 9 -12.72 -9.52 9.82
N GLN A 10 -11.98 -10.22 10.70
CA GLN A 10 -11.80 -9.80 12.09
C GLN A 10 -11.14 -8.43 12.21
N GLU A 11 -10.14 -8.16 11.36
CA GLU A 11 -9.44 -6.87 11.30
C GLU A 11 -10.17 -5.82 10.44
N ARG A 12 -11.39 -6.13 9.93
CA ARG A 12 -12.22 -5.27 9.07
C ARG A 12 -11.49 -4.80 7.81
N LEU A 13 -10.71 -5.70 7.23
CA LEU A 13 -9.86 -5.48 6.06
C LEU A 13 -10.51 -5.91 4.74
N LEU A 14 -11.71 -6.51 4.80
CA LEU A 14 -12.54 -6.81 3.64
C LEU A 14 -13.62 -5.75 3.46
N LYS A 15 -13.94 -5.43 2.19
CA LYS A 15 -15.11 -4.63 1.84
C LYS A 15 -16.39 -5.45 1.93
N ASP A 16 -16.33 -6.68 1.43
CA ASP A 16 -17.43 -7.63 1.41
C ASP A 16 -16.87 -9.03 1.67
N ARG A 17 -17.38 -9.70 2.71
CA ARG A 17 -16.91 -11.02 3.12
C ARG A 17 -17.45 -12.12 2.20
N ASP A 18 -18.69 -11.98 1.75
CA ASP A 18 -19.36 -13.02 0.98
C ASP A 18 -18.80 -13.03 -0.45
N ALA A 19 -18.64 -11.85 -1.07
CA ALA A 19 -17.95 -11.73 -2.34
C ALA A 19 -16.48 -12.21 -2.27
N ALA A 20 -15.78 -11.97 -1.15
CA ALA A 20 -14.43 -12.49 -0.95
C ALA A 20 -14.38 -14.02 -0.90
N ALA A 21 -15.38 -14.66 -0.32
CA ALA A 21 -15.47 -16.12 -0.26
C ALA A 21 -15.69 -16.76 -1.65
N GLU A 22 -16.33 -16.05 -2.58
CA GLU A 22 -16.53 -16.53 -3.96
C GLU A 22 -15.25 -16.47 -4.81
N VAL A 23 -14.38 -15.49 -4.52
CA VAL A 23 -13.15 -15.26 -5.29
C VAL A 23 -11.98 -16.13 -4.81
N VAL A 24 -11.91 -16.44 -3.52
CA VAL A 24 -10.84 -17.28 -2.94
C VAL A 24 -11.02 -18.74 -3.34
N ARG A 25 -10.00 -19.33 -3.95
CA ARG A 25 -10.02 -20.73 -4.41
C ARG A 25 -9.53 -21.68 -3.33
N ARG A 26 -10.19 -22.83 -3.19
CA ARG A 26 -9.73 -23.89 -2.27
C ARG A 26 -8.38 -24.44 -2.73
N GLY A 27 -7.44 -24.56 -1.78
CA GLY A 27 -6.09 -25.09 -2.03
C GLY A 27 -5.11 -24.07 -2.63
N GLU A 28 -5.54 -22.84 -2.92
CA GLU A 28 -4.66 -21.77 -3.37
C GLU A 28 -3.76 -21.30 -2.21
N PRO A 29 -2.47 -21.00 -2.45
CA PRO A 29 -1.62 -20.43 -1.43
C PRO A 29 -2.20 -19.10 -0.90
N PRO A 30 -2.24 -18.87 0.43
CA PRO A 30 -2.90 -17.70 1.01
C PRO A 30 -2.40 -16.34 0.49
N HIS A 31 -1.12 -16.21 0.14
CA HIS A 31 -0.56 -14.98 -0.43
C HIS A 31 -1.10 -14.69 -1.84
N VAL A 32 -1.36 -15.74 -2.64
CA VAL A 32 -1.99 -15.60 -3.96
C VAL A 32 -3.44 -15.18 -3.82
N SER A 33 -4.17 -15.77 -2.87
CA SER A 33 -5.54 -15.35 -2.56
C SER A 33 -5.61 -13.89 -2.10
N LEU A 34 -4.59 -13.39 -1.38
CA LEU A 34 -4.51 -11.97 -1.01
C LEU A 34 -4.34 -11.07 -2.24
N LEU A 35 -3.46 -11.43 -3.18
CA LEU A 35 -3.30 -10.70 -4.45
C LEU A 35 -4.61 -10.65 -5.24
N ARG A 36 -5.29 -11.80 -5.34
CA ARG A 36 -6.58 -11.92 -6.02
C ARG A 36 -7.67 -11.06 -5.38
N LEU A 37 -7.73 -11.01 -4.05
CA LEU A 37 -8.66 -10.13 -3.33
C LEU A 37 -8.35 -8.65 -3.55
N CYS A 38 -7.08 -8.29 -3.69
CA CYS A 38 -6.65 -6.92 -4.00
C CYS A 38 -7.12 -6.52 -5.41
N ASP A 39 -6.83 -7.37 -6.39
CA ASP A 39 -7.20 -7.19 -7.79
C ASP A 39 -8.72 -7.11 -7.99
N ALA A 40 -9.48 -7.98 -7.32
CA ALA A 40 -10.94 -7.95 -7.30
C ALA A 40 -11.52 -6.72 -6.58
N GLY A 41 -10.69 -5.84 -6.02
CA GLY A 41 -11.11 -4.64 -5.32
C GLY A 41 -11.80 -4.92 -3.99
N LEU A 42 -11.60 -6.09 -3.39
CA LEU A 42 -12.28 -6.54 -2.16
C LEU A 42 -11.51 -6.22 -0.88
N LEU A 43 -10.24 -5.83 -0.98
CA LEU A 43 -9.47 -5.34 0.16
C LEU A 43 -9.75 -3.86 0.45
N GLN A 44 -9.98 -3.54 1.73
CA GLN A 44 -10.06 -2.15 2.19
C GLN A 44 -8.71 -1.47 1.98
N GLY A 45 -8.68 -0.41 1.16
CA GLY A 45 -7.44 0.28 0.81
C GLY A 45 -6.52 -0.47 -0.16
N GLY A 46 -6.98 -1.55 -0.78
CA GLY A 46 -6.27 -2.23 -1.87
C GLY A 46 -6.31 -1.41 -3.17
N LEU A 47 -5.21 -1.39 -3.90
CA LEU A 47 -5.08 -0.78 -5.22
C LEU A 47 -4.35 -1.74 -6.17
N ALA A 48 -4.89 -1.92 -7.37
CA ALA A 48 -4.20 -2.55 -8.49
C ALA A 48 -3.66 -1.47 -9.41
N VAL A 49 -2.35 -1.47 -9.65
CA VAL A 49 -1.67 -0.46 -10.48
C VAL A 49 -1.18 -1.14 -11.76
N GLY A 50 -1.79 -0.81 -12.88
CA GLY A 50 -1.39 -1.35 -14.18
C GLY A 50 0.03 -0.94 -14.57
N HIS A 51 0.64 -1.73 -15.46
CA HIS A 51 1.94 -1.39 -16.03
C HIS A 51 1.91 -0.05 -16.78
N GLY A 52 2.98 0.74 -16.61
CA GLY A 52 3.16 2.03 -17.30
C GLY A 52 2.49 3.23 -16.63
N VAL A 53 1.75 3.03 -15.52
CA VAL A 53 1.27 4.14 -14.69
C VAL A 53 2.46 4.92 -14.13
N ARG A 54 2.45 6.24 -14.31
CA ARG A 54 3.51 7.11 -13.85
C ARG A 54 3.39 7.40 -12.35
N ALA A 55 4.52 7.72 -11.72
CA ALA A 55 4.52 8.04 -10.29
C ALA A 55 3.66 9.27 -9.96
N ASP A 56 3.72 10.34 -10.77
CA ASP A 56 2.94 11.56 -10.58
C ASP A 56 1.42 11.33 -10.69
N GLU A 57 0.99 10.42 -11.56
CA GLU A 57 -0.42 10.02 -11.70
C GLU A 57 -0.93 9.26 -10.47
N LEU A 58 -0.04 8.49 -9.83
CA LEU A 58 -0.40 7.58 -8.74
C LEU A 58 -0.35 8.23 -7.35
N VAL A 59 0.35 9.35 -7.20
CA VAL A 59 0.41 10.11 -5.93
C VAL A 59 -0.99 10.41 -5.39
N GLY A 60 -1.90 10.92 -6.22
CA GLY A 60 -3.25 11.28 -5.81
C GLY A 60 -4.06 10.09 -5.28
N PRO A 61 -4.19 9.00 -6.06
CA PRO A 61 -4.82 7.77 -5.60
C PRO A 61 -4.20 7.20 -4.31
N LEU A 62 -2.87 7.15 -4.21
CA LEU A 62 -2.18 6.61 -3.03
C LEU A 62 -2.44 7.46 -1.78
N THR A 63 -2.22 8.77 -1.87
CA THR A 63 -2.42 9.68 -0.73
C THR A 63 -3.89 9.72 -0.27
N THR A 64 -4.83 9.53 -1.19
CA THR A 64 -6.25 9.36 -0.89
C THR A 64 -6.52 8.06 -0.12
N ALA A 65 -5.95 6.94 -0.58
CA ALA A 65 -6.11 5.62 0.04
C ALA A 65 -5.40 5.52 1.40
N MET A 66 -4.25 6.17 1.55
CA MET A 66 -3.52 6.34 2.80
C MET A 66 -4.37 7.07 3.85
N GLY A 67 -5.13 8.08 3.44
CA GLY A 67 -6.03 8.81 4.31
C GLY A 67 -5.33 9.79 5.26
N GLY A 68 -6.04 10.26 6.28
CA GLY A 68 -5.49 11.17 7.30
C GLY A 68 -4.86 12.43 6.71
N SER A 69 -3.75 12.85 7.30
CA SER A 69 -2.95 13.99 6.84
C SER A 69 -2.41 13.84 5.43
N ALA A 70 -2.25 12.61 4.91
CA ALA A 70 -1.75 12.38 3.55
C ALA A 70 -2.65 12.97 2.46
N ARG A 71 -3.95 13.14 2.73
CA ARG A 71 -4.88 13.81 1.81
C ARG A 71 -4.54 15.27 1.52
N ARG A 72 -3.65 15.88 2.29
CA ARG A 72 -3.16 17.25 2.09
C ARG A 72 -1.87 17.32 1.29
N PHE A 73 -1.32 16.17 0.89
CA PHE A 73 -0.15 16.09 0.03
C PHE A 73 -0.44 16.76 -1.31
N LYS A 74 0.50 17.58 -1.78
CA LYS A 74 0.40 18.25 -3.07
C LYS A 74 1.68 18.03 -3.85
N VAL A 75 1.56 17.72 -5.13
CA VAL A 75 2.64 17.85 -6.10
C VAL A 75 2.57 19.27 -6.65
N VAL A 76 3.66 20.03 -6.53
CA VAL A 76 3.72 21.44 -6.95
C VAL A 76 4.47 21.62 -8.27
N ASP A 77 5.42 20.74 -8.57
CA ASP A 77 6.18 20.72 -9.83
C ASP A 77 6.60 19.28 -10.13
N VAL A 78 6.71 18.95 -11.42
CA VAL A 78 7.18 17.64 -11.91
C VAL A 78 8.21 17.91 -12.99
N ARG A 79 9.43 17.38 -12.80
CA ARG A 79 10.50 17.51 -13.79
C ARG A 79 10.93 16.16 -14.30
N GLU A 80 11.03 16.07 -15.62
CA GLU A 80 11.42 14.85 -16.32
C GLU A 80 12.87 15.03 -16.82
N ARG A 81 13.91 14.77 -16.00
CA ARG A 81 15.32 14.51 -16.42
C ARG A 81 16.34 14.50 -15.27
N PRO A 82 17.32 13.55 -15.24
CA PRO A 82 17.34 12.24 -15.93
C PRO A 82 16.42 11.20 -15.28
N VAL A 83 16.00 11.45 -14.03
CA VAL A 83 14.99 10.73 -13.26
C VAL A 83 13.78 11.66 -13.08
N MET A 84 12.59 11.11 -12.85
CA MET A 84 11.43 11.94 -12.50
C MET A 84 11.66 12.59 -11.14
N GLU A 85 11.52 13.91 -11.09
CA GLU A 85 11.65 14.68 -9.87
C GLU A 85 10.29 15.28 -9.50
N LEU A 86 9.78 14.91 -8.32
CA LEU A 86 8.56 15.46 -7.76
C LEU A 86 8.92 16.53 -6.74
N HIS A 87 8.40 17.74 -6.93
CA HIS A 87 8.42 18.77 -5.89
C HIS A 87 7.10 18.67 -5.15
N VAL A 88 7.18 18.46 -3.85
CA VAL A 88 6.02 18.09 -3.04
C VAL A 88 5.88 19.03 -1.86
N LEU A 89 4.63 19.27 -1.47
CA LEU A 89 4.27 20.10 -0.32
C LEU A 89 3.34 19.30 0.60
N THR A 90 3.69 19.29 1.88
CA THR A 90 2.93 18.64 2.95
C THR A 90 2.91 19.53 4.20
N GLY A 91 1.78 20.19 4.45
CA GLY A 91 1.75 21.27 5.42
C GLY A 91 2.70 22.40 5.00
N ASP A 92 3.68 22.70 5.86
CA ASP A 92 4.71 23.72 5.62
C ASP A 92 6.03 23.13 5.08
N LEU A 93 6.10 21.80 4.91
CA LEU A 93 7.30 21.11 4.44
C LEU A 93 7.28 20.98 2.92
N SER A 94 8.32 21.53 2.29
CA SER A 94 8.59 21.38 0.85
C SER A 94 9.76 20.45 0.66
N GLU A 95 9.58 19.41 -0.15
CA GLU A 95 10.62 18.43 -0.48
C GLU A 95 10.74 18.21 -1.98
N ARG A 96 11.91 17.69 -2.38
CA ARG A 96 12.22 17.31 -3.76
C ARG A 96 12.58 15.83 -3.76
N TRP A 97 11.79 15.03 -4.46
CA TRP A 97 11.94 13.58 -4.52
C TRP A 97 12.37 13.14 -5.91
N GLU A 98 13.49 12.44 -5.98
CA GLU A 98 13.85 11.66 -7.16
C GLU A 98 13.10 10.32 -7.09
N VAL A 99 12.30 10.05 -8.11
CA VAL A 99 11.40 8.88 -8.18
C VAL A 99 11.77 8.07 -9.41
N GLU A 100 12.62 7.07 -9.18
CA GLU A 100 13.09 6.15 -10.23
C GLU A 100 12.00 5.16 -10.64
N ASP A 101 11.23 4.68 -9.67
CA ASP A 101 10.17 3.70 -9.87
C ASP A 101 9.05 3.88 -8.83
N LEU A 102 8.04 3.01 -8.92
CA LEU A 102 6.94 3.00 -7.97
C LEU A 102 7.39 2.63 -6.55
N SER A 103 8.37 1.74 -6.41
CA SER A 103 8.92 1.36 -5.10
C SER A 103 9.51 2.58 -4.38
N ALA A 104 10.21 3.46 -5.10
CA ALA A 104 10.75 4.70 -4.58
C ALA A 104 9.64 5.67 -4.13
N LEU A 105 8.55 5.81 -4.90
CA LEU A 105 7.39 6.60 -4.48
C LEU A 105 6.77 6.05 -3.19
N VAL A 106 6.53 4.74 -3.13
CA VAL A 106 5.98 4.07 -1.94
C VAL A 106 6.90 4.25 -0.74
N HIS A 107 8.21 4.12 -0.93
CA HIS A 107 9.20 4.37 0.11
C HIS A 107 9.11 5.81 0.63
N ASN A 108 9.14 6.81 -0.26
CA ASN A 108 9.10 8.22 0.13
C ASN A 108 7.81 8.55 0.89
N LEU A 109 6.65 8.06 0.44
CA LEU A 109 5.37 8.25 1.12
C LEU A 109 5.33 7.58 2.52
N ASN A 110 5.77 6.33 2.62
CA ASN A 110 5.83 5.63 3.90
C ASN A 110 6.82 6.30 4.88
N SER A 111 7.96 6.77 4.38
CA SER A 111 8.96 7.49 5.17
C SER A 111 8.45 8.84 5.65
N LEU A 112 7.86 9.65 4.75
CA LEU A 112 7.31 10.96 5.09
C LEU A 112 6.24 10.87 6.18
N TYR A 113 5.36 9.88 6.09
CA TYR A 113 4.27 9.72 7.03
C TYR A 113 4.56 8.73 8.14
N ARG A 114 5.81 8.27 8.35
CA ARG A 114 6.17 7.22 9.32
C ARG A 114 5.51 7.41 10.68
N ASP A 115 5.58 8.61 11.22
CA ASP A 115 5.11 8.93 12.57
C ASP A 115 3.68 9.47 12.63
N ALA A 116 2.99 9.60 11.49
CA ALA A 116 1.59 10.05 11.43
C ALA A 116 0.63 8.87 11.72
N PRO A 117 -0.03 8.79 12.89
CA PRO A 117 -0.83 7.63 13.28
C PRO A 117 -2.17 7.53 12.55
N ASP A 118 -2.63 8.63 11.94
CA ASP A 118 -3.87 8.72 11.17
C ASP A 118 -3.68 8.35 9.68
N VAL A 119 -2.43 8.12 9.26
CA VAL A 119 -2.06 7.77 7.89
C VAL A 119 -1.74 6.27 7.82
N ARG A 120 -2.38 5.58 6.87
CA ARG A 120 -2.10 4.17 6.59
C ARG A 120 -0.76 4.01 5.89
N ALA A 121 -0.09 2.89 6.15
CA ALA A 121 1.14 2.50 5.45
C ALA A 121 0.82 1.72 4.18
N ILE A 122 1.63 1.85 3.15
CA ILE A 122 1.48 1.15 1.87
C ILE A 122 2.33 -0.12 1.88
N ALA A 123 1.70 -1.28 1.78
CA ALA A 123 2.35 -2.56 1.59
C ALA A 123 2.36 -2.96 0.10
N GLU A 124 3.53 -3.37 -0.40
CA GLU A 124 3.70 -3.86 -1.77
C GLU A 124 3.49 -5.39 -1.80
N LEU A 125 2.32 -5.85 -2.21
CA LEU A 125 1.95 -7.28 -2.13
C LEU A 125 2.63 -8.11 -3.23
N GLY A 126 2.90 -7.50 -4.38
CA GLY A 126 3.51 -8.15 -5.55
C GLY A 126 2.69 -7.98 -6.81
N GLU A 127 3.07 -8.67 -7.87
CA GLU A 127 2.39 -8.61 -9.16
C GLU A 127 1.33 -9.69 -9.29
N TRP A 128 0.23 -9.34 -9.97
CA TRP A 128 -0.87 -10.23 -10.30
C TRP A 128 -1.59 -9.68 -11.54
N GLU A 129 -1.83 -10.54 -12.55
CA GLU A 129 -2.57 -10.20 -13.79
C GLU A 129 -2.14 -8.84 -14.39
N ASP A 130 -0.84 -8.68 -14.66
CA ASP A 130 -0.25 -7.48 -15.28
C ASP A 130 -0.45 -6.15 -14.47
N ALA A 131 -0.63 -6.28 -13.16
CA ALA A 131 -0.72 -5.14 -12.24
C ALA A 131 0.08 -5.36 -10.94
N LEU A 132 0.69 -4.30 -10.44
CA LEU A 132 1.25 -4.27 -9.09
C LEU A 132 0.13 -4.06 -8.07
N GLN A 133 0.05 -4.97 -7.11
CA GLN A 133 -0.94 -4.94 -6.04
C GLN A 133 -0.35 -4.23 -4.82
N LEU A 134 -0.97 -3.10 -4.45
CA LEU A 134 -0.61 -2.27 -3.30
C LEU A 134 -1.74 -2.30 -2.27
N TRP A 135 -1.38 -2.20 -1.00
CA TRP A 135 -2.37 -2.21 0.06
C TRP A 135 -2.09 -1.19 1.16
N CYS A 136 -2.97 -0.20 1.28
CA CYS A 136 -2.94 0.78 2.35
C CYS A 136 -3.57 0.20 3.64
N VAL A 137 -2.74 -0.10 4.62
CA VAL A 137 -3.12 -0.75 5.89
C VAL A 137 -2.92 0.17 7.09
N ASP A 138 -3.83 0.09 8.07
CA ASP A 138 -3.69 0.84 9.32
C ASP A 138 -2.44 0.35 10.08
N LYS A 139 -1.60 1.28 10.53
CA LYS A 139 -0.36 0.96 11.25
C LYS A 139 -0.58 0.20 12.55
N ARG A 140 -1.76 0.33 13.17
CA ARG A 140 -2.15 -0.45 14.35
C ARG A 140 -2.35 -1.94 14.02
N THR A 141 -2.72 -2.25 12.79
CA THR A 141 -2.92 -3.63 12.30
C THR A 141 -1.64 -4.27 11.78
N LEU A 142 -0.66 -3.46 11.34
CA LEU A 142 0.60 -3.92 10.75
C LEU A 142 1.34 -4.97 11.61
N PRO A 143 1.58 -4.79 12.93
CA PRO A 143 2.29 -5.79 13.72
C PRO A 143 1.62 -7.16 13.74
N ARG A 144 0.28 -7.21 13.62
CA ARG A 144 -0.47 -8.47 13.56
C ARG A 144 -0.40 -9.08 12.17
N LEU A 145 -0.55 -8.26 11.12
CA LEU A 145 -0.44 -8.69 9.72
C LEU A 145 0.94 -9.23 9.41
N LEU A 146 2.01 -8.58 9.85
CA LEU A 146 3.40 -9.00 9.64
C LEU A 146 3.73 -10.38 10.26
N ARG A 147 2.91 -10.87 11.20
CA ARG A 147 3.03 -12.22 11.78
C ARG A 147 2.21 -13.27 11.02
N GLN A 148 1.39 -12.85 10.06
CA GLN A 148 0.56 -13.76 9.28
C GLN A 148 1.36 -14.34 8.10
N PRO A 149 1.27 -15.66 7.86
CA PRO A 149 2.02 -16.30 6.78
C PRO A 149 1.55 -15.86 5.38
N PHE A 150 0.36 -15.26 5.26
CA PHE A 150 -0.18 -14.78 4.00
C PHE A 150 0.27 -13.36 3.64
N PHE A 151 0.84 -12.62 4.58
CA PHE A 151 1.21 -11.22 4.40
C PHE A 151 2.74 -11.08 4.41
N ALA A 152 3.33 -11.20 3.21
CA ALA A 152 4.77 -11.09 2.98
C ALA A 152 5.06 -9.99 1.94
N PRO A 153 4.84 -8.71 2.28
CA PRO A 153 5.03 -7.63 1.32
C PRO A 153 6.50 -7.46 0.95
N ARG A 154 6.76 -7.07 -0.31
CA ARG A 154 8.11 -6.84 -0.85
C ARG A 154 8.89 -5.80 -0.04
N ASN A 155 8.19 -4.80 0.52
CA ASN A 155 8.75 -3.73 1.33
C ASN A 155 8.66 -3.95 2.85
N VAL A 156 8.66 -5.21 3.31
CA VAL A 156 8.56 -5.58 4.74
C VAL A 156 9.52 -4.82 5.66
N ARG A 157 10.75 -4.55 5.20
CA ARG A 157 11.76 -3.80 5.98
C ARG A 157 11.32 -2.36 6.27
N ALA A 158 10.63 -1.72 5.34
CA ALA A 158 10.14 -0.35 5.51
C ALA A 158 8.88 -0.28 6.40
N LEU A 159 8.12 -1.38 6.48
CA LEU A 159 6.90 -1.49 7.29
C LEU A 159 7.15 -1.92 8.73
N THR A 160 8.33 -2.48 9.01
CA THR A 160 8.72 -2.86 10.35
C THR A 160 9.23 -1.62 11.07
N PRO A 161 8.68 -1.25 12.24
CA PRO A 161 9.28 -0.20 13.05
C PRO A 161 10.72 -0.60 13.35
N SER A 162 11.67 0.30 13.12
CA SER A 162 13.03 0.12 13.62
C SER A 162 12.93 -0.05 15.14
N ASP A 163 13.32 -1.20 15.67
CA ASP A 163 13.62 -1.33 17.10
C ASP A 163 14.92 -0.53 17.35
N ASP A 164 14.82 0.80 17.37
CA ASP A 164 15.83 1.62 18.04
C ASP A 164 15.63 1.41 19.54
N ARG A 165 16.29 0.37 20.05
CA ARG A 165 16.55 0.15 21.47
C ARG A 165 17.87 0.77 21.86
#